data_AF-A0A419F9C7-F1
#
_entry.id   AF-A0A419F9C7-F1
#
_cell.length_a   1.000
_cell.length_b   1.000
_cell.length_c   1.000
_cell.angle_alpha   90.00
_cell.angle_beta   90.00
_cell.angle_gamma   90.00
#
_symmetry.space_group_name_H-M   'P 1'
#
loop_
_entity.id
_entity.type
_entity.pdbx_description
1 polymer ?
#
loop_
_entity_poly.entity_id
_entity_poly.type
_entity_poly.pdbx_seq_one_letter_code
_entity_poly.pdbx_strand_id
1 'polypeptide(L)'
;MPVSALVSDTRGLTLLELIIAFVVLQVAIMVFAQLFSAGLTLSRKAKQIEMAQILAQAKMEEIMRTLAAQAAPEASVGESGAPVFLRDRPSSFADFGSMHAEDTQPFMWLAEAIPSADTPRLFHVTLHVYMVEERPLLRRTLGAEEDFWLSENREEFTLIREAADGSPEVAQGKEKLRITSAVALAKE
;
A
#
# COMPACT_ATOMS: atom_id res chain seq x y z
N MET A 1 17.41 54.73 44.04
CA MET A 1 17.34 53.36 43.49
C MET A 1 18.40 53.26 42.40
N PRO A 2 19.49 52.48 42.60
CA PRO A 2 20.55 52.39 41.60
C PRO A 2 20.06 51.54 40.42
N VAL A 3 20.13 52.12 39.22
CA VAL A 3 19.94 51.44 37.94
C VAL A 3 21.15 50.55 37.75
N SER A 4 20.96 49.23 37.79
CA SER A 4 22.00 48.24 37.50
C SER A 4 22.54 48.51 36.09
N ALA A 5 23.77 49.00 36.02
CA ALA A 5 24.49 49.20 34.77
C ALA A 5 24.65 47.83 34.09
N LEU A 6 23.96 47.65 32.96
CA LEU A 6 24.28 46.62 31.99
C LEU A 6 25.69 46.91 31.48
N VAL A 7 26.68 46.26 32.08
CA VAL A 7 28.06 46.26 31.60
C VAL A 7 28.06 45.63 30.21
N SER A 8 28.01 46.46 29.18
CA SER A 8 28.26 46.03 27.80
C SER A 8 29.76 45.85 27.64
N ASP A 9 30.24 44.62 27.83
CA ASP A 9 31.63 44.26 27.55
C ASP A 9 31.82 44.35 26.03
N THR A 10 32.40 45.45 25.55
CA THR A 10 32.60 45.79 24.12
C THR A 10 33.77 45.02 23.51
N ARG A 11 33.85 43.71 23.77
CA ARG A 11 34.80 42.82 23.10
C ARG A 11 34.20 42.44 21.74
N GLY A 12 34.82 42.91 20.66
CA GLY A 12 34.42 42.56 19.31
C GLY A 12 34.53 41.05 19.08
N LEU A 13 33.59 40.51 18.29
CA LEU A 13 33.58 39.12 17.84
C LEU A 13 34.89 38.82 17.10
N THR A 14 35.62 37.80 17.54
CA THR A 14 36.89 37.45 16.88
C THR A 14 36.60 36.76 15.55
N LEU A 15 37.48 36.93 14.56
CA LEU A 15 37.36 36.24 13.27
C LEU A 15 37.28 34.72 13.45
N LEU A 16 38.03 34.19 14.42
CA LEU A 16 38.04 32.76 14.75
C LEU A 16 36.67 32.29 15.25
N GLU A 17 36.04 33.05 16.14
CA GLU A 17 34.72 32.76 16.68
C GLU A 17 33.65 32.73 15.58
N LEU A 18 33.73 33.66 14.63
CA LEU A 18 32.83 33.69 13.47
C LEU A 18 32.99 32.42 12.62
N ILE A 19 34.23 31.99 12.33
CA ILE A 19 34.50 30.77 11.56
C ILE A 19 33.94 29.53 12.29
N ILE A 20 34.17 29.44 13.60
CA ILE A 20 33.64 28.33 14.42
C ILE A 20 32.11 28.32 14.39
N ALA A 21 31.47 29.49 14.53
CA ALA A 21 30.01 29.61 14.46
C ALA A 21 29.47 29.14 13.10
N PHE A 22 30.13 29.48 11.99
CA PHE A 22 29.73 29.01 10.66
C PHE A 22 29.88 27.49 10.50
N VAL A 23 30.96 26.89 11.02
CA VAL A 23 31.15 25.43 10.98
C VAL A 23 30.05 24.73 11.76
N VAL A 24 29.75 25.19 12.97
CA VAL A 24 28.67 24.62 13.80
C VAL A 24 27.32 24.78 13.12
N LEU A 25 27.04 25.95 12.54
CA LEU A 25 25.81 26.22 11.80
C LEU A 25 25.66 25.28 10.60
N GLN A 26 26.73 25.06 9.83
CA GLN A 26 26.71 24.18 8.67
C GLN A 26 26.41 22.72 9.08
N VAL A 27 27.04 22.23 10.14
CA VAL A 27 26.77 20.88 10.68
C VAL A 27 25.30 20.78 11.13
N ALA A 28 24.78 21.79 11.83
CA ALA A 28 23.38 21.81 12.25
C ALA A 28 22.42 21.75 11.06
N ILE A 29 22.63 22.59 10.03
CA ILE A 29 21.80 22.60 8.81
C ILE A 29 21.83 21.23 8.12
N MET A 30 22.99 20.59 8.04
CA MET A 30 23.12 19.26 7.43
C MET A 30 22.30 18.21 8.19
N VAL A 31 22.35 18.21 9.52
CA VAL A 31 21.55 17.30 10.36
C VAL A 31 20.05 17.57 10.18
N PHE A 32 19.63 18.83 10.18
CA PHE A 32 18.22 19.18 9.95
C PHE A 32 17.73 18.75 8.56
N ALA A 33 18.55 18.93 7.52
CA ALA A 33 18.19 18.49 6.18
C ALA A 33 17.98 16.97 6.10
N GLN A 34 18.83 16.18 6.76
CA GLN A 34 18.69 14.73 6.84
C GLN A 34 17.42 14.31 7.58
N LEU A 35 17.16 14.90 8.75
CA LEU A 35 15.96 14.63 9.54
C LEU A 35 14.68 15.00 8.78
N PHE A 36 14.69 16.14 8.09
CA PHE A 36 13.56 16.59 7.29
C PHE A 36 13.29 15.63 6.12
N SER A 37 14.33 15.21 5.40
CA SER A 37 14.21 14.24 4.31
C SER A 37 13.62 12.91 4.80
N ALA A 38 14.12 12.39 5.94
CA ALA A 38 13.60 11.19 6.56
C ALA A 38 12.12 11.35 6.98
N GLY A 39 11.76 12.52 7.53
CA GLY A 39 10.38 12.86 7.89
C GLY A 39 9.43 12.86 6.69
N LEU A 40 9.85 13.42 5.55
CA LEU A 40 9.06 13.38 4.31
C LEU A 40 8.86 11.96 3.79
N THR A 41 9.90 11.11 3.82
CA THR A 41 9.77 9.70 3.43
C THR A 41 8.81 8.94 4.34
N LEU A 42 8.90 9.17 5.66
CA LEU A 42 8.00 8.55 6.63
C LEU A 42 6.55 9.00 6.44
N SER A 43 6.32 10.30 6.24
CA SER A 43 5.01 10.89 5.97
C SER A 43 4.35 10.28 4.72
N ARG A 44 5.11 10.13 3.62
CA ARG A 44 4.62 9.48 2.41
C ARG A 44 4.23 8.02 2.63
N LYS A 45 5.06 7.26 3.36
CA LYS A 45 4.75 5.86 3.71
C LYS A 45 3.51 5.75 4.58
N ALA A 46 3.33 6.65 5.55
CA ALA A 46 2.14 6.69 6.39
C ALA A 46 0.88 6.97 5.55
N LYS A 47 0.92 7.97 4.65
CA LYS A 47 -0.18 8.26 3.71
C LYS A 47 -0.53 7.03 2.86
N GLN A 48 0.47 6.31 2.34
CA GLN A 48 0.25 5.10 1.53
C GLN A 48 -0.43 3.99 2.32
N ILE A 49 -0.06 3.79 3.60
CA ILE A 49 -0.67 2.78 4.46
C ILE A 49 -2.11 3.16 4.80
N GLU A 50 -2.34 4.42 5.16
CA GLU A 50 -3.68 4.95 5.44
C GLU A 50 -4.60 4.78 4.22
N MET A 51 -4.12 5.13 3.02
CA MET A 51 -4.87 4.94 1.79
C MET A 51 -5.18 3.45 1.54
N ALA A 52 -4.18 2.57 1.68
CA ALA A 52 -4.38 1.12 1.54
C ALA A 52 -5.43 0.60 2.54
N GLN A 53 -5.47 1.11 3.77
CA GLN A 53 -6.48 0.75 4.77
C GLN A 53 -7.88 1.19 4.37
N ILE A 54 -8.05 2.43 3.91
CA ILE A 54 -9.35 2.94 3.47
C ILE A 54 -9.88 2.12 2.29
N LEU A 55 -9.02 1.88 1.29
CA LEU A 55 -9.35 1.06 0.12
C LEU A 55 -9.68 -0.38 0.51
N ALA A 56 -8.90 -0.98 1.41
CA ALA A 56 -9.12 -2.35 1.85
C ALA A 56 -10.44 -2.51 2.63
N GLN A 57 -10.74 -1.60 3.55
CA GLN A 57 -11.98 -1.64 4.34
C GLN A 57 -13.20 -1.60 3.44
N ALA A 58 -13.23 -0.62 2.54
CA ALA A 58 -14.40 -0.38 1.74
C ALA A 58 -14.52 -1.42 0.60
N LYS A 59 -13.40 -2.01 0.12
CA LYS A 59 -13.46 -3.17 -0.79
C LYS A 59 -13.88 -4.47 -0.08
N MET A 60 -13.44 -4.67 1.16
CA MET A 60 -13.91 -5.78 1.98
C MET A 60 -15.42 -5.69 2.17
N GLU A 61 -15.97 -4.51 2.46
CA GLU A 61 -17.42 -4.31 2.59
C GLU A 61 -18.18 -4.71 1.30
N GLU A 62 -17.67 -4.32 0.14
CA GLU A 62 -18.24 -4.73 -1.15
C GLU A 62 -18.23 -6.25 -1.32
N ILE A 63 -17.08 -6.90 -1.08
CA ILE A 63 -16.94 -8.36 -1.16
C ILE A 63 -17.93 -9.06 -0.23
N MET A 64 -18.07 -8.57 1.00
CA MET A 64 -18.98 -9.13 1.99
C MET A 64 -20.44 -9.03 1.53
N ARG A 65 -20.84 -7.90 0.94
CA ARG A 65 -22.19 -7.72 0.37
C ARG A 65 -22.43 -8.67 -0.81
N THR A 66 -21.47 -8.83 -1.71
CA THR A 66 -21.57 -9.73 -2.85
C THR A 66 -21.65 -11.19 -2.41
N LEU A 67 -20.82 -11.61 -1.44
CA LEU A 67 -20.86 -12.97 -0.89
C LEU A 67 -22.18 -13.27 -0.20
N ALA A 68 -22.70 -12.34 0.60
CA ALA A 68 -24.00 -12.49 1.24
C ALA A 68 -25.13 -12.63 0.20
N ALA A 69 -25.08 -11.90 -0.91
CA ALA A 69 -26.06 -12.02 -1.99
C ALA A 69 -25.95 -13.35 -2.77
N GLN A 70 -24.73 -13.88 -2.95
CA GLN A 70 -24.49 -15.15 -3.64
C GLN A 70 -24.82 -16.39 -2.80
N ALA A 71 -24.86 -16.25 -1.48
CA ALA A 71 -25.23 -17.31 -0.54
C ALA A 71 -26.73 -17.68 -0.56
N ALA A 72 -27.51 -17.10 -1.48
CA ALA A 72 -28.89 -17.47 -1.75
C ALA A 72 -29.03 -18.94 -2.19
N PRO A 73 -30.19 -19.60 -1.92
CA PRO A 73 -30.25 -20.97 -1.37
C PRO A 73 -29.87 -22.15 -2.27
N GLU A 74 -29.48 -21.96 -3.53
CA GLU A 74 -29.42 -23.05 -4.51
C GLU A 74 -28.01 -23.42 -5.00
N ALA A 75 -26.97 -22.69 -4.57
CA ALA A 75 -25.59 -23.03 -4.93
C ALA A 75 -25.06 -24.14 -4.02
N SER A 76 -25.03 -25.36 -4.56
CA SER A 76 -24.30 -26.50 -3.98
C SER A 76 -22.80 -26.18 -3.94
N VAL A 77 -22.37 -25.56 -2.84
CA VAL A 77 -20.95 -25.30 -2.55
C VAL A 77 -20.24 -26.65 -2.50
N GLY A 78 -19.40 -26.90 -3.51
CA GLY A 78 -18.69 -28.17 -3.66
C GLY A 78 -17.83 -28.51 -2.44
N GLU A 79 -17.83 -29.79 -2.06
CA GLU A 79 -17.14 -30.40 -0.90
C GLU A 79 -15.60 -30.26 -0.88
N SER A 80 -15.00 -29.47 -1.76
CA SER A 80 -13.55 -29.57 -2.04
C SER A 80 -12.64 -29.01 -0.94
N GLY A 81 -13.13 -28.18 -0.02
CA GLY A 81 -12.29 -27.59 1.06
C GLY A 81 -11.11 -26.72 0.58
N ALA A 82 -10.91 -26.60 -0.74
CA ALA A 82 -9.86 -25.80 -1.34
C ALA A 82 -10.20 -24.30 -1.28
N PRO A 83 -9.19 -23.42 -1.21
CA PRO A 83 -9.39 -21.97 -1.31
C PRO A 83 -10.11 -21.63 -2.61
N VAL A 84 -11.17 -20.82 -2.51
CA VAL A 84 -11.83 -20.24 -3.68
C VAL A 84 -11.30 -18.84 -3.84
N PHE A 85 -10.56 -18.61 -4.93
CA PHE A 85 -10.19 -17.25 -5.32
C PHE A 85 -11.45 -16.51 -5.74
N LEU A 86 -11.71 -15.37 -5.11
CA LEU A 86 -12.81 -14.50 -5.53
C LEU A 86 -12.46 -13.78 -6.85
N ARG A 87 -11.16 -13.67 -7.13
CA ARG A 87 -10.60 -13.29 -8.43
C ARG A 87 -9.29 -14.02 -8.68
N ASP A 88 -9.10 -14.43 -9.93
CA ASP A 88 -7.87 -15.11 -10.37
C ASP A 88 -6.68 -14.15 -10.53
N ARG A 89 -6.92 -12.84 -10.57
CA ARG A 89 -5.91 -11.80 -10.82
C ARG A 89 -6.10 -10.56 -9.96
N PRO A 90 -4.99 -9.88 -9.58
CA PRO A 90 -5.07 -8.59 -8.93
C PRO A 90 -5.84 -7.59 -9.78
N SER A 91 -6.66 -6.77 -9.15
CA SER A 91 -7.52 -5.81 -9.83
C SER A 91 -7.31 -4.41 -9.31
N SER A 92 -7.54 -3.40 -10.15
CA SER A 92 -7.46 -2.00 -9.74
C SER A 92 -8.65 -1.61 -8.85
N PHE A 93 -8.51 -0.48 -8.17
CA PHE A 93 -9.58 0.19 -7.44
C PHE A 93 -10.30 1.24 -8.31
N ALA A 94 -10.41 1.01 -9.63
CA ALA A 94 -10.90 2.02 -10.58
C ALA A 94 -12.30 2.57 -10.26
N ASP A 95 -13.13 1.78 -9.56
CA ASP A 95 -14.51 2.13 -9.23
C ASP A 95 -14.70 2.72 -7.82
N PHE A 96 -13.61 3.13 -7.14
CA PHE A 96 -13.66 3.59 -5.74
C PHE A 96 -14.18 5.04 -5.57
N GLY A 97 -15.47 5.24 -5.82
CA GLY A 97 -16.20 6.44 -5.43
C GLY A 97 -15.61 7.75 -5.97
N SER A 98 -15.54 8.77 -5.10
CA SER A 98 -15.08 10.13 -5.44
C SER A 98 -13.57 10.34 -5.27
N MET A 99 -12.78 9.28 -5.04
CA MET A 99 -11.33 9.43 -4.94
C MET A 99 -10.72 9.74 -6.30
N HIS A 100 -9.70 10.60 -6.31
CA HIS A 100 -8.95 10.88 -7.53
C HIS A 100 -8.22 9.61 -7.99
N ALA A 101 -8.33 9.29 -9.28
CA ALA A 101 -7.70 8.11 -9.85
C ALA A 101 -6.18 8.05 -9.56
N GLU A 102 -5.52 9.21 -9.49
CA GLU A 102 -4.08 9.32 -9.17
C GLU A 102 -3.72 8.75 -7.78
N ASP A 103 -4.62 8.84 -6.79
CA ASP A 103 -4.36 8.31 -5.44
C ASP A 103 -4.60 6.79 -5.36
N THR A 104 -5.44 6.22 -6.25
CA THR A 104 -5.84 4.80 -6.22
C THR A 104 -5.11 3.92 -7.26
N GLN A 105 -4.63 4.52 -8.35
CA GLN A 105 -3.82 3.88 -9.39
C GLN A 105 -2.65 3.03 -8.87
N PRO A 106 -1.86 3.45 -7.87
CA PRO A 106 -0.72 2.66 -7.43
C PRO A 106 -1.15 1.43 -6.61
N PHE A 107 -2.44 1.17 -6.40
CA PHE A 107 -2.91 0.03 -5.62
C PHE A 107 -3.67 -0.99 -6.46
N MET A 108 -3.39 -2.26 -6.18
CA MET A 108 -4.17 -3.40 -6.69
C MET A 108 -4.56 -4.31 -5.54
N TRP A 109 -5.62 -5.08 -5.71
CA TRP A 109 -6.11 -5.99 -4.69
C TRP A 109 -6.36 -7.40 -5.23
N LEU A 110 -6.17 -8.39 -4.36
CA LEU A 110 -6.52 -9.79 -4.58
C LEU A 110 -7.30 -10.28 -3.36
N ALA A 111 -8.38 -11.04 -3.59
CA ALA A 111 -9.17 -11.59 -2.49
C ALA A 111 -9.33 -13.10 -2.63
N GLU A 112 -9.22 -13.78 -1.51
CA GLU A 112 -9.43 -15.21 -1.38
C GLU A 112 -10.49 -15.48 -0.32
N ALA A 113 -11.28 -16.53 -0.51
CA ALA A 113 -12.23 -17.04 0.45
C ALA A 113 -11.89 -18.50 0.74
N ILE A 114 -11.60 -18.81 2.00
CA ILE A 114 -11.26 -20.16 2.45
C ILE A 114 -12.42 -20.66 3.30
N PRO A 115 -13.12 -21.74 2.92
CA PRO A 115 -14.16 -22.32 3.75
C PRO A 115 -13.54 -22.86 5.05
N SER A 116 -14.22 -22.64 6.17
CA SER A 116 -13.81 -23.19 7.46
C SER A 116 -14.05 -24.69 7.49
N ALA A 117 -13.04 -25.46 7.89
CA ALA A 117 -13.13 -26.92 8.00
C ALA A 117 -14.17 -27.38 9.04
N ASP A 118 -14.33 -26.60 10.12
CA ASP A 118 -15.20 -26.96 11.24
C ASP A 118 -16.64 -26.50 11.05
N THR A 119 -16.86 -25.47 10.23
CA THR A 119 -18.17 -24.85 10.04
C THR A 119 -18.38 -24.57 8.55
N PRO A 120 -19.12 -25.43 7.81
CA PRO A 120 -19.26 -25.35 6.35
C PRO A 120 -19.94 -24.07 5.84
N ARG A 121 -20.39 -23.19 6.73
CA ARG A 121 -21.03 -21.90 6.44
C ARG A 121 -20.17 -20.70 6.83
N LEU A 122 -19.00 -20.95 7.42
CA LEU A 122 -18.06 -19.92 7.80
C LEU A 122 -16.97 -19.87 6.74
N PHE A 123 -16.71 -18.68 6.20
CA PHE A 123 -15.63 -18.42 5.26
C PHE A 123 -14.66 -17.43 5.88
N HIS A 124 -13.36 -17.70 5.74
CA HIS A 124 -12.32 -16.72 6.00
C HIS A 124 -12.00 -16.01 4.69
N VAL A 125 -12.33 -14.72 4.63
CA VAL A 125 -12.03 -13.88 3.48
C VAL A 125 -10.76 -13.09 3.80
N THR A 126 -9.72 -13.29 3.00
CA THR A 126 -8.48 -12.54 3.09
C THR A 126 -8.35 -11.62 1.87
N LEU A 127 -8.19 -10.33 2.15
CA LEU A 127 -7.95 -9.29 1.15
C LEU A 127 -6.49 -8.85 1.25
N HIS A 128 -5.77 -9.01 0.15
CA HIS A 128 -4.42 -8.54 -0.04
C HIS A 128 -4.46 -7.24 -0.84
N VAL A 129 -3.84 -6.18 -0.31
CA VAL A 129 -3.67 -4.91 -1.01
C VAL A 129 -2.20 -4.68 -1.29
N TYR A 130 -1.88 -4.51 -2.57
CA TYR A 130 -0.54 -4.35 -3.09
C TYR A 130 -0.34 -2.92 -3.57
N MET A 131 0.87 -2.41 -3.37
CA MET A 131 1.33 -1.21 -4.06
C MET A 131 2.12 -1.65 -5.30
N VAL A 132 1.76 -1.11 -6.45
CA VAL A 132 2.30 -1.47 -7.75
C VAL A 132 3.38 -0.50 -8.17
N GLU A 133 4.51 -1.05 -8.59
CA GLU A 133 5.55 -0.34 -9.33
C GLU A 133 5.51 -0.82 -10.78
N GLU A 134 5.18 0.10 -11.67
CA GLU A 134 5.19 -0.13 -13.12
C GLU A 134 6.61 0.07 -13.65
N ARG A 135 7.11 -0.91 -14.40
CA ARG A 135 8.41 -0.83 -15.06
C ARG A 135 8.26 -1.11 -16.56
N PRO A 136 8.74 -0.22 -17.44
CA PRO A 136 8.73 -0.49 -18.86
C PRO A 136 9.65 -1.67 -19.14
N LEU A 137 9.14 -2.67 -19.87
CA LEU A 137 9.96 -3.78 -20.34
C LEU A 137 10.86 -3.30 -21.47
N LEU A 138 12.17 -3.29 -21.24
CA LEU A 138 13.16 -3.15 -22.31
C LEU A 138 13.06 -4.38 -23.22
N ARG A 139 12.31 -4.26 -24.33
CA ARG A 139 12.17 -5.21 -25.46
C ARG A 139 13.09 -6.42 -25.36
N ARG A 140 12.71 -7.39 -24.52
CA ARG A 140 13.26 -8.74 -24.54
C ARG A 140 12.10 -9.64 -24.89
N THR A 141 12.34 -10.55 -25.81
CA THR A 141 11.43 -11.55 -26.34
C THR A 141 10.85 -12.42 -25.22
N LEU A 142 9.87 -11.89 -24.50
CA LEU A 142 8.90 -12.66 -23.74
C LEU A 142 7.83 -13.07 -24.75
N GLY A 143 7.52 -14.37 -24.78
CA GLY A 143 6.35 -14.85 -25.51
C GLY A 143 5.13 -14.08 -25.02
N ALA A 144 4.21 -13.74 -25.92
CA ALA A 144 3.06 -12.88 -25.67
C ALA A 144 1.97 -13.49 -24.76
N GLU A 145 2.34 -14.42 -23.88
CA GLU A 145 1.43 -14.95 -22.88
C GLU A 145 1.45 -14.03 -21.65
N GLU A 146 0.28 -13.57 -21.25
CA GLU A 146 0.09 -12.83 -20.00
C GLU A 146 0.45 -13.74 -18.81
N ASP A 147 1.71 -13.71 -18.42
CA ASP A 147 2.16 -14.42 -17.22
C ASP A 147 1.83 -13.58 -15.98
N PHE A 148 0.89 -14.09 -15.19
CA PHE A 148 0.67 -13.68 -13.81
C PHE A 148 1.42 -14.64 -12.90
N TRP A 149 2.28 -14.08 -12.06
CA TRP A 149 2.99 -14.81 -11.03
C TRP A 149 2.71 -14.22 -9.66
N LEU A 150 2.32 -15.08 -8.72
CA LEU A 150 2.15 -14.74 -7.31
C LEU A 150 3.18 -15.54 -6.51
N SER A 151 3.96 -14.84 -5.67
CA SER A 151 4.87 -15.49 -4.73
C SER A 151 4.14 -16.46 -3.80
N GLU A 152 4.83 -17.51 -3.35
CA GLU A 152 4.26 -18.53 -2.46
C GLU A 152 3.70 -17.94 -1.15
N ASN A 153 4.36 -16.91 -0.61
CA ASN A 153 3.93 -16.20 0.60
C ASN A 153 2.92 -15.07 0.32
N ARG A 154 2.61 -14.82 -0.95
CA ARG A 154 1.69 -13.78 -1.45
C ARG A 154 2.09 -12.36 -1.07
N GLU A 155 3.35 -12.12 -0.75
CA GLU A 155 3.84 -10.78 -0.45
C GLU A 155 4.16 -9.98 -1.72
N GLU A 156 4.40 -10.68 -2.82
CA GLU A 156 4.80 -10.10 -4.10
C GLU A 156 4.04 -10.75 -5.27
N PHE A 157 3.69 -9.95 -6.27
CA PHE A 157 3.22 -10.44 -7.55
C PHE A 157 3.93 -9.78 -8.72
N THR A 158 3.99 -10.47 -9.85
CA THR A 158 4.39 -9.94 -11.15
C THR A 158 3.25 -10.17 -12.13
N LEU A 159 2.85 -9.12 -12.83
CA LEU A 159 1.82 -9.17 -13.86
C LEU A 159 2.39 -8.57 -15.14
N ILE A 160 2.48 -9.37 -16.19
CA ILE A 160 2.74 -8.88 -17.54
C ILE A 160 1.40 -8.50 -18.15
N ARG A 161 1.26 -7.25 -18.59
CA ARG A 161 0.06 -6.73 -19.25
C ARG A 161 0.41 -5.84 -20.42
N GLU A 162 -0.56 -5.55 -21.26
CA GLU A 162 -0.43 -4.57 -22.34
C GLU A 162 -0.76 -3.17 -21.79
N ALA A 163 0.14 -2.21 -21.99
CA ALA A 163 -0.07 -0.80 -21.65
C ALA A 163 -1.04 -0.14 -22.64
N ALA A 164 -1.47 1.08 -22.35
CA ALA A 164 -2.43 1.82 -23.19
C ALA A 164 -1.93 2.09 -24.62
N ASP A 165 -0.62 2.05 -24.85
CA ASP A 165 0.03 2.23 -26.16
C ASP A 165 0.29 0.92 -26.90
N GLY A 166 -0.17 -0.22 -26.35
CA GLY A 166 0.06 -1.56 -26.89
C GLY A 166 1.42 -2.16 -26.56
N SER A 167 2.26 -1.48 -25.77
CA SER A 167 3.56 -2.02 -25.35
C SER A 167 3.41 -2.96 -24.15
N PRO A 168 4.23 -4.02 -24.03
CA PRO A 168 4.20 -4.88 -22.86
C PRO A 168 4.79 -4.14 -21.65
N GLU A 169 4.07 -4.17 -20.54
CA GLU A 169 4.43 -3.59 -19.25
C GLU A 169 4.48 -4.67 -18.18
N VAL A 170 5.47 -4.56 -17.28
CA VAL A 170 5.49 -5.38 -16.06
C VAL A 170 5.03 -4.51 -14.90
N ALA A 171 3.90 -4.92 -14.31
CA ALA A 171 3.45 -4.44 -13.01
C ALA A 171 3.99 -5.37 -11.93
N GLN A 172 4.86 -4.86 -11.06
CA GLN A 172 5.29 -5.60 -9.87
C GLN A 172 4.57 -5.04 -8.65
N GLY A 173 3.84 -5.88 -7.93
CA GLY A 173 3.16 -5.48 -6.71
C GLY A 173 3.87 -5.98 -5.47
N LYS A 174 3.99 -5.12 -4.46
CA LYS A 174 4.39 -5.52 -3.10
C LYS A 174 3.26 -5.29 -2.12
N GLU A 175 2.92 -6.31 -1.35
CA GLU A 175 1.85 -6.27 -0.36
C GLU A 175 2.14 -5.16 0.67
N LYS A 176 1.12 -4.32 0.90
CA LYS A 176 1.15 -3.27 1.92
C LYS A 176 0.24 -3.57 3.08
N LEU A 177 -0.84 -4.28 2.83
CA LEU A 177 -1.85 -4.55 3.82
C LEU A 177 -2.53 -5.88 3.54
N ARG A 178 -2.68 -6.67 4.60
CA ARG A 178 -3.43 -7.92 4.63
C ARG A 178 -4.56 -7.76 5.63
N ILE A 179 -5.81 -7.89 5.19
CA ILE A 179 -6.97 -7.92 6.08
C ILE A 179 -7.64 -9.27 5.96
N THR A 180 -7.89 -9.93 7.10
CA THR A 180 -8.65 -11.19 7.14
C THR A 180 -9.92 -10.96 7.95
N SER A 181 -11.05 -11.39 7.41
CA SER A 181 -12.36 -11.34 8.06
C SER A 181 -13.02 -12.72 8.01
N ALA A 182 -13.86 -13.02 9.00
CA ALA A 182 -14.66 -14.23 9.02
C ALA A 182 -16.11 -13.89 8.70
N VAL A 183 -16.74 -14.67 7.84
CA VAL A 183 -18.07 -14.42 7.29
C VAL A 183 -18.92 -15.65 7.51
N ALA A 184 -19.97 -15.53 8.32
CA ALA A 184 -20.96 -16.58 8.48
C ALA A 184 -22.11 -16.35 7.50
N LEU A 185 -22.43 -17.35 6.69
CA LEU A 185 -23.62 -17.33 5.84
C LEU A 185 -24.85 -17.68 6.68
N ALA A 186 -25.81 -16.74 6.75
CA ALA A 186 -27.05 -16.93 7.49
C ALA A 186 -27.90 -18.04 6.84
N LYS A 187 -28.68 -18.77 7.66
CA LYS A 187 -29.75 -19.65 7.17
C LYS A 187 -31.00 -18.80 7.04
N GLU A 188 -31.49 -18.61 5.83
CA GLU A 188 -32.91 -18.24 5.64
C GLU A 188 -33.82 -19.45 5.91
#